data_AF-S8CNZ7-F1
#
_entry.id   AF-S8CNZ7-F1
#
_cell.length_a   1.000
_cell.length_b   1.000
_cell.length_c   1.000
_cell.angle_alpha   90.00
_cell.angle_beta   90.00
_cell.angle_gamma   90.00
#
_symmetry.space_group_name_H-M   'P 1'
#
loop_
_entity.id
_entity.type
_entity.pdbx_description
1 polymer ?
#
loop_
_entity_poly.entity_id
_entity_poly.type
_entity_poly.pdbx_seq_one_letter_code
_entity_poly.pdbx_strand_id
1 'polypeptide(L)'
;FMLDSCVPSPDPSLTVKFYERTREQQATLGYLVDTSNEVAITESFEERHGSVGAKAGRRAIARGNSSEITDALFRYSAPEEVMAFPSTCSACAAACECRMFVTNIPYFQEVIVMASSCDGCGYRNSEVKPGGRIPAKGKRITVQVENSKDLSRDVIKSDSASVKIPELELELSAGTLGGLVTTVEGLISKIGESLERVHGFTFGDSLDDATKSKWNEFMTKIDKLKMLEEAWRLMIEDPLANSFVAPATDRLEDDARLTFEEYERSWEENEELGLNDMDTSAADVAY
;
A
#
# COMPACT_ATOMS: atom_id res chain seq x y z
N PHE A 1 -23.98 5.55 -30.20
CA PHE A 1 -25.18 6.32 -29.83
C PHE A 1 -25.62 7.14 -31.05
N MET A 2 -26.88 7.03 -31.45
CA MET A 2 -27.52 7.93 -32.41
C MET A 2 -28.57 8.75 -31.65
N LEU A 3 -28.65 10.05 -31.94
CA LEU A 3 -29.62 10.95 -31.31
C LEU A 3 -30.98 10.79 -31.99
N ASP A 4 -32.02 10.44 -31.22
CA ASP A 4 -33.40 10.45 -31.67
C ASP A 4 -33.89 11.90 -31.68
N SER A 5 -34.25 12.40 -32.86
CA SER A 5 -34.67 13.80 -33.07
C SER A 5 -36.19 14.00 -32.87
N CYS A 6 -36.95 12.93 -32.63
CA CYS A 6 -38.41 12.93 -32.59
C CYS A 6 -39.03 12.83 -31.19
N VAL A 7 -38.21 12.92 -30.13
CA VAL A 7 -38.67 12.89 -28.73
C VAL A 7 -39.76 13.96 -28.49
N PRO A 8 -40.95 13.61 -27.95
CA PRO A 8 -41.27 12.39 -27.18
C PRO A 8 -41.90 11.23 -27.98
N SER A 9 -42.12 11.39 -29.29
CA SER A 9 -42.66 10.31 -30.13
C SER A 9 -41.55 9.39 -30.65
N PRO A 10 -41.75 8.06 -30.69
CA PRO A 10 -40.75 7.14 -31.21
C PRO A 10 -40.50 7.40 -32.71
N ASP A 11 -39.25 7.57 -33.10
CA ASP A 11 -38.86 7.74 -34.51
C ASP A 11 -39.16 6.45 -35.30
N PRO A 12 -40.11 6.47 -36.26
CA PRO A 12 -40.46 5.30 -37.05
C PRO A 12 -39.33 4.82 -37.98
N SER A 13 -38.30 5.63 -38.19
CA SER A 13 -37.14 5.29 -39.00
C SER A 13 -35.97 4.69 -38.19
N LEU A 14 -36.01 4.79 -36.85
CA LEU A 14 -34.98 4.24 -35.96
C LEU A 14 -35.41 2.89 -35.38
N THR A 15 -34.74 1.81 -35.78
CA THR A 15 -34.95 0.48 -35.18
C THR A 15 -33.78 0.12 -34.26
N VAL A 16 -34.03 0.07 -32.95
CA VAL A 16 -33.04 -0.40 -31.97
C VAL A 16 -33.30 -1.88 -31.68
N LYS A 17 -32.30 -2.73 -31.90
CA LYS A 17 -32.33 -4.15 -31.54
C LYS A 17 -31.27 -4.44 -30.49
N PHE A 18 -31.69 -5.06 -29.40
CA PHE A 18 -30.79 -5.61 -28.40
C PHE A 18 -30.45 -7.05 -28.78
N TYR A 19 -29.19 -7.44 -28.64
CA TYR A 19 -28.72 -8.79 -28.89
C TYR A 19 -27.78 -9.25 -27.78
N GLU A 20 -27.78 -10.55 -27.51
CA GLU A 20 -26.77 -11.15 -26.64
C GLU A 20 -25.43 -11.22 -27.37
N ARG A 21 -24.39 -10.67 -26.74
CA ARG A 21 -23.04 -10.65 -27.31
C ARG A 21 -22.51 -12.07 -27.40
N THR A 22 -21.96 -12.41 -28.56
CA THR A 22 -21.26 -13.68 -28.78
C THR A 22 -20.00 -13.78 -27.92
N ARG A 23 -19.45 -14.99 -27.74
CA ARG A 23 -18.21 -15.22 -26.99
C ARG A 23 -17.03 -14.41 -27.53
N GLU A 24 -16.87 -14.37 -28.85
CA GLU A 24 -15.80 -13.58 -29.49
C GLU A 24 -15.96 -12.09 -29.21
N GLN A 25 -17.18 -11.54 -29.32
CA GLN A 25 -17.46 -10.14 -29.00
C GLN A 25 -17.23 -9.83 -27.51
N GLN A 26 -17.50 -10.78 -26.60
CA GLN A 26 -17.20 -10.63 -25.18
C GLN A 26 -15.68 -10.61 -24.93
N ALA A 27 -14.92 -11.47 -25.63
CA ALA A 27 -13.46 -11.50 -25.55
C ALA A 27 -12.83 -10.20 -26.09
N THR A 28 -13.28 -9.67 -27.23
CA THR A 28 -12.82 -8.38 -27.76
C THR A 28 -13.05 -7.22 -26.78
N LEU A 29 -14.11 -7.31 -25.96
CA LEU A 29 -14.43 -6.31 -24.94
C LEU A 29 -13.72 -6.56 -23.60
N GLY A 30 -12.84 -7.56 -23.52
CA GLY A 30 -12.07 -7.87 -22.32
C GLY A 30 -12.87 -8.58 -21.22
N TYR A 31 -13.99 -9.22 -21.53
CA TYR A 31 -14.69 -10.11 -20.60
C TYR A 31 -14.02 -11.49 -20.63
N LEU A 32 -13.86 -12.12 -19.45
CA LEU A 32 -13.41 -13.51 -19.37
C LEU A 32 -14.55 -14.37 -19.88
N VAL A 33 -14.34 -14.94 -21.06
CA VAL A 33 -15.15 -16.05 -21.58
C VAL A 33 -14.62 -17.29 -20.88
N ASP A 34 -15.48 -18.01 -20.15
CA ASP A 34 -15.08 -19.28 -19.54
C ASP A 34 -14.80 -20.29 -20.66
N THR A 35 -13.55 -20.36 -21.09
CA THR A 35 -13.02 -21.49 -21.84
C THR A 35 -12.75 -22.57 -20.82
N SER A 36 -13.69 -23.50 -20.68
CA SER A 36 -13.35 -24.86 -20.21
C SER A 36 -12.46 -25.50 -21.28
N ASN A 37 -11.20 -25.06 -21.24
CA ASN A 37 -9.95 -25.66 -21.72
C ASN A 37 -8.93 -24.53 -21.86
N GLU A 38 -7.85 -24.68 -21.11
CA GLU A 38 -6.67 -23.83 -21.01
C GLU A 38 -6.17 -23.33 -22.37
N VAL A 39 -5.93 -22.02 -22.49
CA VAL A 39 -4.67 -21.41 -23.00
C VAL A 39 -4.65 -19.93 -22.56
N ALA A 40 -3.66 -19.55 -21.76
CA ALA A 40 -3.39 -18.16 -21.40
C ALA A 40 -2.67 -17.44 -22.54
N ILE A 41 -3.19 -16.29 -22.98
CA ILE A 41 -2.45 -15.31 -23.78
C ILE A 41 -2.41 -14.01 -22.98
N THR A 42 -1.19 -13.63 -22.60
CA THR A 42 -0.85 -12.40 -21.90
C THR A 42 -0.61 -11.27 -22.89
N GLU A 43 -1.40 -10.19 -22.83
CA GLU A 43 -0.96 -8.87 -23.30
C GLU A 43 -1.11 -7.85 -22.17
N SER A 44 0.00 -7.17 -21.91
CA SER A 44 0.21 -6.19 -20.86
C SER A 44 -0.34 -4.82 -21.26
N PHE A 45 -1.45 -4.42 -20.65
CA PHE A 45 -1.79 -2.99 -20.52
C PHE A 45 -1.38 -2.53 -19.11
N GLU A 46 -0.63 -1.43 -19.03
CA GLU A 46 -0.33 -0.73 -17.78
C GLU A 46 -1.64 -0.26 -17.12
N GLU A 47 -2.15 -1.05 -16.17
CA GLU A 47 -3.30 -0.69 -15.37
C GLU A 47 -2.85 0.05 -14.11
N ARG A 48 -3.34 1.29 -13.95
CA ARG A 48 -3.16 2.08 -12.72
C ARG A 48 -3.86 1.36 -11.57
N HIS A 49 -3.21 1.25 -10.42
CA HIS A 49 -3.63 0.46 -9.24
C HIS A 49 -5.10 0.66 -8.77
N GLY A 50 -5.79 1.74 -9.17
CA GLY A 50 -7.20 1.97 -8.87
C GLY A 50 -8.23 1.34 -9.82
N SER A 51 -7.84 0.74 -10.96
CA SER A 51 -8.80 0.21 -11.96
C SER A 51 -9.10 -1.29 -11.86
N VAL A 52 -8.29 -2.04 -11.09
CA VAL A 52 -8.38 -3.51 -11.02
C VAL A 52 -9.66 -3.97 -10.30
N GLY A 53 -10.04 -3.31 -9.20
CA GLY A 53 -11.27 -3.60 -8.46
C GLY A 53 -12.55 -3.33 -9.28
N ALA A 54 -12.52 -2.32 -10.16
CA ALA A 54 -13.68 -1.96 -10.97
C ALA A 54 -13.99 -2.98 -12.07
N LYS A 55 -13.00 -3.76 -12.54
CA LYS A 55 -13.19 -4.76 -13.60
C LYS A 55 -13.72 -6.09 -13.05
N ALA A 56 -13.19 -6.54 -11.91
CA ALA A 56 -13.62 -7.78 -11.25
C ALA A 56 -15.05 -7.67 -10.69
N GLY A 57 -15.38 -6.56 -10.02
CA GLY A 57 -16.72 -6.31 -9.50
C GLY A 57 -17.81 -6.26 -10.57
N ARG A 58 -17.52 -5.63 -11.72
CA ARG A 58 -18.45 -5.59 -12.87
C ARG A 58 -18.72 -6.97 -13.46
N ARG A 59 -17.74 -7.88 -13.42
CA ARG A 59 -17.85 -9.23 -13.99
C ARG A 59 -18.66 -10.17 -13.09
N ALA A 60 -18.55 -9.99 -11.77
CA ALA A 60 -19.35 -10.75 -10.81
C ALA A 60 -20.83 -10.32 -10.84
N ILE A 61 -21.13 -9.01 -10.90
CA ILE A 61 -22.52 -8.49 -11.01
C ILE A 61 -23.24 -9.09 -12.21
N ALA A 62 -22.52 -9.29 -13.32
CA ALA A 62 -23.08 -9.89 -14.54
C ALA A 62 -23.37 -11.39 -14.43
N ARG A 63 -22.78 -12.11 -13.47
CA ARG A 63 -22.95 -13.56 -13.26
C ARG A 63 -23.99 -13.92 -12.19
N GLY A 64 -24.54 -12.92 -11.48
CA GLY A 64 -25.65 -13.12 -10.52
C GLY A 64 -25.32 -13.98 -9.30
N ASN A 65 -24.04 -14.28 -9.05
CA ASN A 65 -23.59 -15.15 -7.96
C ASN A 65 -23.23 -14.31 -6.72
N SER A 66 -24.16 -14.18 -5.76
CA SER A 66 -24.10 -13.17 -4.70
C SER A 66 -22.87 -13.23 -3.79
N SER A 67 -22.28 -14.42 -3.55
CA SER A 67 -21.11 -14.58 -2.68
C SER A 67 -19.78 -14.24 -3.38
N GLU A 68 -19.65 -14.54 -4.67
CA GLU A 68 -18.46 -14.16 -5.46
C GLU A 68 -18.52 -12.68 -5.88
N ILE A 69 -19.73 -12.12 -5.99
CA ILE A 69 -19.98 -10.68 -6.17
C ILE A 69 -19.44 -9.90 -4.98
N THR A 70 -19.73 -10.33 -3.76
CA THR A 70 -19.17 -9.72 -2.56
C THR A 70 -17.65 -9.91 -2.51
N ASP A 71 -17.11 -11.11 -2.69
CA ASP A 71 -15.65 -11.28 -2.58
C ASP A 71 -14.85 -10.51 -3.67
N ALA A 72 -15.42 -10.29 -4.86
CA ALA A 72 -14.77 -9.58 -5.96
C ALA A 72 -14.98 -8.05 -5.93
N LEU A 73 -16.12 -7.54 -5.46
CA LEU A 73 -16.32 -6.09 -5.22
C LEU A 73 -15.53 -5.60 -4.01
N PHE A 74 -15.26 -6.48 -3.04
CA PHE A 74 -14.70 -6.10 -1.75
C PHE A 74 -13.17 -6.12 -1.67
N ARG A 75 -12.46 -6.42 -2.77
CA ARG A 75 -10.98 -6.27 -2.77
C ARG A 75 -10.53 -4.84 -2.49
N TYR A 76 -11.36 -3.84 -2.77
CA TYR A 76 -11.20 -2.43 -2.35
C TYR A 76 -12.58 -1.75 -2.26
N SER A 77 -13.52 -2.31 -1.50
CA SER A 77 -14.75 -1.57 -1.18
C SER A 77 -14.34 -0.26 -0.52
N ALA A 78 -14.81 0.88 -1.07
CA ALA A 78 -14.83 2.11 -0.30
C ALA A 78 -15.53 1.78 1.03
N PRO A 79 -14.92 2.14 2.17
CA PRO A 79 -15.40 1.73 3.49
C PRO A 79 -16.89 2.09 3.63
N GLU A 80 -17.69 1.15 4.16
CA GLU A 80 -19.14 1.31 4.33
C GLU A 80 -19.50 2.58 5.13
N GLU A 81 -18.59 3.04 6.00
CA GLU A 81 -18.73 4.31 6.72
C GLU A 81 -17.36 5.00 6.87
N VAL A 82 -17.14 6.11 6.16
CA VAL A 82 -16.02 7.03 6.46
C VAL A 82 -16.48 7.93 7.61
N MET A 83 -15.85 7.80 8.77
CA MET A 83 -16.05 8.70 9.89
C MET A 83 -15.27 9.98 9.65
N ALA A 84 -15.91 11.13 9.76
CA ALA A 84 -15.26 12.43 9.67
C ALA A 84 -15.39 13.17 10.99
N PHE A 85 -14.28 13.65 11.53
CA PHE A 85 -14.28 14.44 12.75
C PHE A 85 -13.50 15.75 12.58
N PRO A 86 -13.95 16.84 13.24
CA PRO A 86 -13.22 18.10 13.22
C PRO A 86 -11.87 17.94 13.94
N SER A 87 -10.81 18.44 13.31
CA SER A 87 -9.44 18.40 13.79
C SER A 87 -8.74 19.74 13.51
N THR A 88 -7.48 19.89 13.91
CA THR A 88 -6.62 21.03 13.58
C THR A 88 -5.47 20.58 12.67
N CYS A 89 -5.08 21.46 11.76
CA CYS A 89 -4.00 21.19 10.82
C CYS A 89 -2.64 21.25 11.53
N SER A 90 -1.85 20.18 11.46
CA SER A 90 -0.51 20.11 12.07
C SER A 90 0.48 21.14 11.52
N ALA A 91 0.23 21.70 10.33
CA ALA A 91 1.13 22.67 9.68
C ALA A 91 0.78 24.13 9.96
N CYS A 92 -0.52 24.49 9.96
CA CYS A 92 -0.96 25.89 10.08
C CYS A 92 -1.95 26.16 11.22
N ALA A 93 -2.29 25.13 12.01
CA ALA A 93 -3.26 25.17 13.10
C ALA A 93 -4.69 25.60 12.70
N ALA A 94 -4.99 25.77 11.41
CA ALA A 94 -6.35 26.01 10.94
C ALA A 94 -7.25 24.80 11.19
N ALA A 95 -8.55 25.04 11.35
CA ALA A 95 -9.53 23.96 11.43
C ALA A 95 -9.49 23.12 10.14
N CYS A 96 -9.46 21.79 10.29
CA CYS A 96 -9.51 20.84 9.19
C CYS A 96 -10.37 19.64 9.57
N GLU A 97 -10.66 18.79 8.59
CA GLU A 97 -11.39 17.54 8.80
C GLU A 97 -10.39 16.37 8.73
N CYS A 98 -10.47 15.46 9.70
CA CYS A 98 -9.79 14.18 9.62
C CYS A 98 -10.82 13.10 9.27
N ARG A 99 -10.54 12.35 8.21
CA ARG A 99 -11.36 11.24 7.74
C ARG A 99 -10.72 9.94 8.16
N MET A 100 -11.50 9.10 8.81
CA MET A 100 -11.07 7.82 9.34
C MET A 100 -11.95 6.72 8.77
N PHE A 101 -11.33 5.63 8.35
CA PHE A 101 -12.04 4.42 8.02
C PHE A 101 -11.27 3.20 8.48
N VAL A 102 -12.03 2.18 8.88
CA VAL A 102 -11.49 0.88 9.23
C VAL A 102 -11.56 0.01 7.99
N THR A 103 -10.46 -0.64 7.64
CA THR A 103 -10.41 -1.57 6.51
C THR A 103 -9.57 -2.79 6.87
N ASN A 104 -9.91 -3.94 6.31
CA ASN A 104 -9.11 -5.13 6.42
C ASN A 104 -8.29 -5.30 5.14
N ILE A 105 -6.97 -5.29 5.28
CA ILE A 105 -6.06 -5.51 4.15
C ILE A 105 -5.82 -7.02 4.04
N PRO A 106 -6.11 -7.66 2.88
CA PRO A 106 -5.86 -9.09 2.70
C PRO A 106 -4.41 -9.47 3.02
N TYR A 107 -4.22 -10.60 3.71
CA TYR A 107 -2.91 -11.08 4.21
C TYR A 107 -2.24 -10.16 5.24
N PHE A 108 -2.97 -9.15 5.70
CA PHE A 108 -2.61 -8.26 6.79
C PHE A 108 -3.76 -8.22 7.81
N GLN A 109 -3.56 -7.45 8.88
CA GLN A 109 -4.55 -7.26 9.93
C GLN A 109 -5.49 -6.10 9.60
N GLU A 110 -6.53 -5.96 10.43
CA GLU A 110 -7.39 -4.78 10.41
C GLU A 110 -6.55 -3.51 10.63
N VAL A 111 -6.81 -2.48 9.84
CA VAL A 111 -6.16 -1.19 9.97
C VAL A 111 -7.16 -0.05 9.97
N ILE A 112 -6.78 1.00 10.68
CA ILE A 112 -7.48 2.26 10.73
C ILE A 112 -6.67 3.25 9.90
N VAL A 113 -7.22 3.65 8.76
CA VAL A 113 -6.61 4.66 7.90
C VAL A 113 -7.18 6.01 8.28
N MET A 114 -6.30 6.93 8.64
CA MET A 114 -6.61 8.31 9.00
C MET A 114 -6.01 9.24 7.95
N ALA A 115 -6.84 10.03 7.29
CA ALA A 115 -6.42 10.98 6.28
C ALA A 115 -6.89 12.39 6.64
N SER A 116 -5.96 13.34 6.67
CA SER A 116 -6.23 14.74 6.94
C SER A 116 -5.82 15.58 5.74
N SER A 117 -6.72 16.44 5.27
CA SER A 117 -6.44 17.41 4.20
C SER A 117 -6.85 18.80 4.64
N CYS A 118 -5.91 19.76 4.58
CA CYS A 118 -6.16 21.15 4.93
C CYS A 118 -6.40 21.99 3.67
N ASP A 119 -7.59 22.58 3.54
CA ASP A 119 -7.93 23.45 2.42
C ASP A 119 -7.21 24.81 2.45
N GLY A 120 -6.75 25.23 3.64
CA GLY A 120 -6.08 26.53 3.82
C GLY A 120 -4.63 26.56 3.32
N CYS A 121 -3.81 25.57 3.72
CA CYS A 121 -2.40 25.51 3.34
C CYS A 121 -2.05 24.37 2.37
N GLY A 122 -3.01 23.50 2.03
CA GLY A 122 -2.79 22.35 1.16
C GLY A 122 -2.07 21.17 1.82
N TYR A 123 -1.81 21.22 3.13
CA TYR A 123 -1.18 20.11 3.86
C TYR A 123 -2.05 18.85 3.79
N ARG A 124 -1.42 17.71 3.46
CA ARG A 124 -2.06 16.39 3.40
C ARG A 124 -1.23 15.41 4.21
N ASN A 125 -1.90 14.61 5.03
CA ASN A 125 -1.29 13.55 5.80
C ASN A 125 -2.15 12.28 5.73
N SER A 126 -1.51 11.12 5.68
CA SER A 126 -2.18 9.83 5.69
C SER A 126 -1.43 8.91 6.63
N GLU A 127 -2.07 8.54 7.72
CA GLU A 127 -1.55 7.67 8.76
C GLU A 127 -2.34 6.36 8.76
N VAL A 128 -1.64 5.28 9.04
CA VAL A 128 -2.24 3.97 9.26
C VAL A 128 -1.95 3.56 10.68
N LYS A 129 -2.99 3.26 11.43
CA LYS A 129 -2.89 2.68 12.77
C LYS A 129 -3.34 1.23 12.71
N PRO A 130 -2.69 0.32 13.44
CA PRO A 130 -3.15 -1.05 13.56
C PRO A 130 -4.51 -1.07 14.28
N GLY A 131 -5.44 -1.85 13.74
CA GLY A 131 -6.66 -2.25 14.42
C GLY A 131 -6.47 -3.60 15.12
N GLY A 132 -7.33 -3.89 16.09
CA GLY A 132 -7.35 -5.19 16.77
C GLY A 132 -6.27 -5.42 17.83
N ARG A 133 -5.99 -6.71 18.10
CA ARG A 133 -5.06 -7.17 19.16
C ARG A 133 -3.61 -7.08 18.69
N ILE A 134 -2.71 -6.71 19.59
CA ILE A 134 -1.26 -6.81 19.37
C ILE A 134 -0.87 -8.27 19.12
N PRO A 135 -0.24 -8.61 17.97
CA PRO A 135 0.24 -9.95 17.68
C PRO A 135 1.22 -10.47 18.73
N ALA A 136 1.21 -11.79 18.96
CA ALA A 136 2.09 -12.44 19.94
C ALA A 136 3.57 -12.46 19.51
N LYS A 137 3.82 -12.37 18.19
CA LYS A 137 5.15 -12.42 17.58
C LYS A 137 5.43 -11.15 16.78
N GLY A 138 6.71 -10.82 16.65
CA GLY A 138 7.18 -9.83 15.69
C GLY A 138 7.22 -10.42 14.28
N LYS A 139 7.31 -9.56 13.28
CA LYS A 139 7.34 -9.94 11.86
C LYS A 139 8.53 -9.29 11.17
N ARG A 140 9.32 -10.09 10.47
CA ARG A 140 10.37 -9.68 9.55
C ARG A 140 9.88 -9.89 8.13
N ILE A 141 9.95 -8.84 7.32
CA ILE A 141 9.59 -8.82 5.91
C ILE A 141 10.87 -8.60 5.14
N THR A 142 11.17 -9.46 4.17
CA THR A 142 12.32 -9.27 3.28
C THR A 142 11.84 -9.26 1.83
N VAL A 143 12.26 -8.23 1.10
CA VAL A 143 11.92 -8.02 -0.31
C VAL A 143 13.22 -8.00 -1.10
N GLN A 144 13.33 -8.87 -2.10
CA GLN A 144 14.38 -8.80 -3.12
C GLN A 144 13.89 -7.91 -4.26
N VAL A 145 14.57 -6.78 -4.46
CA VAL A 145 14.20 -5.78 -5.46
C VAL A 145 15.10 -5.96 -6.68
N GLU A 146 14.50 -6.45 -7.76
CA GLU A 146 15.21 -6.73 -9.02
C GLU A 146 14.54 -6.05 -10.22
N ASN A 147 13.22 -5.88 -10.18
CA ASN A 147 12.43 -5.36 -11.29
C ASN A 147 11.70 -4.08 -10.92
N SER A 148 11.28 -3.30 -11.93
CA SER A 148 10.46 -2.08 -11.72
C SER A 148 9.15 -2.37 -10.98
N LYS A 149 8.57 -3.56 -11.17
CA LYS A 149 7.39 -4.01 -10.43
C LYS A 149 7.62 -4.13 -8.92
N ASP A 150 8.85 -4.41 -8.50
CA ASP A 150 9.18 -4.49 -7.06
C ASP A 150 9.29 -3.10 -6.43
N LEU A 151 9.79 -2.12 -7.19
CA LEU A 151 9.81 -0.72 -6.77
C LEU A 151 8.40 -0.15 -6.57
N SER A 152 7.44 -0.59 -7.38
CA SER A 152 6.04 -0.17 -7.29
C SER A 152 5.22 -0.91 -6.24
N ARG A 153 5.80 -1.83 -5.46
CA ARG A 153 5.07 -2.53 -4.39
C ARG A 153 4.64 -1.53 -3.31
N ASP A 154 3.39 -1.63 -2.89
CA ASP A 154 2.89 -0.84 -1.77
C ASP A 154 3.53 -1.34 -0.46
N VAL A 155 4.01 -0.38 0.34
CA VAL A 155 4.67 -0.58 1.63
C VAL A 155 3.93 0.24 2.68
N ILE A 156 3.51 -0.44 3.74
CA ILE A 156 3.02 0.15 4.98
C ILE A 156 4.11 -0.09 6.01
N LYS A 157 4.82 0.97 6.40
CA LYS A 157 5.78 0.94 7.49
C LYS A 157 5.09 1.47 8.74
N SER A 158 5.12 0.72 9.83
CA SER A 158 4.68 1.22 11.14
C SER A 158 5.77 2.07 11.81
N ASP A 159 5.39 2.78 12.87
CA ASP A 159 6.34 3.55 13.68
C ASP A 159 7.28 2.65 14.49
N SER A 160 6.83 1.46 14.90
CA SER A 160 7.63 0.47 15.62
C SER A 160 8.61 -0.29 14.72
N ALA A 161 8.54 -0.12 13.40
CA ALA A 161 9.35 -0.89 12.48
C ALA A 161 10.73 -0.27 12.23
N SER A 162 11.75 -1.13 12.24
CA SER A 162 13.08 -0.80 11.74
C SER A 162 13.22 -1.18 10.26
N VAL A 163 14.05 -0.44 9.54
CA VAL A 163 14.31 -0.66 8.10
C VAL A 163 15.81 -0.86 7.91
N LYS A 164 16.18 -1.94 7.23
CA LYS A 164 17.57 -2.31 6.94
C LYS A 164 17.75 -2.53 5.43
N ILE A 165 18.78 -1.91 4.87
CA ILE A 165 19.24 -2.12 3.49
C ILE A 165 20.72 -2.49 3.54
N PRO A 166 21.06 -3.80 3.55
CA PRO A 166 22.43 -4.28 3.70
C PRO A 166 23.38 -3.72 2.65
N GLU A 167 22.91 -3.60 1.41
CA GLU A 167 23.72 -3.14 0.27
C GLU A 167 24.10 -1.64 0.38
N LEU A 168 23.33 -0.86 1.14
CA LEU A 168 23.67 0.54 1.49
C LEU A 168 24.39 0.67 2.83
N GLU A 169 24.54 -0.43 3.58
CA GLU A 169 24.93 -0.40 5.00
C GLU A 169 24.05 0.56 5.82
N LEU A 170 22.76 0.64 5.45
CA LEU A 170 21.80 1.55 6.06
C LEU A 170 20.90 0.78 7.04
N GLU A 171 20.84 1.27 8.27
CA GLU A 171 19.91 0.80 9.29
C GLU A 171 19.17 2.00 9.90
N LEU A 172 17.85 1.91 9.91
CA LEU A 172 16.94 2.89 10.47
C LEU A 172 16.19 2.24 11.63
N SER A 173 16.39 2.77 12.84
CA SER A 173 15.75 2.27 14.05
C SER A 173 14.24 2.56 14.05
N ALA A 174 13.51 1.89 14.95
CA ALA A 174 12.12 2.24 15.23
C ALA A 174 11.97 3.73 15.59
N GLY A 175 10.81 4.33 15.28
CA GLY A 175 10.52 5.76 15.46
C GLY A 175 11.03 6.67 14.34
N THR A 176 11.94 6.18 13.48
CA THR A 176 12.46 6.98 12.36
C THR A 176 11.45 7.01 11.21
N LEU A 177 11.26 8.17 10.57
CA LEU A 177 10.29 8.42 9.47
C LEU A 177 8.80 8.24 9.83
N GLY A 178 8.48 7.76 11.04
CA GLY A 178 7.11 7.53 11.50
C GLY A 178 6.38 6.40 10.76
N GLY A 179 5.09 6.26 11.06
CA GLY A 179 4.19 5.39 10.31
C GLY A 179 3.83 6.00 8.95
N LEU A 180 4.08 5.28 7.86
CA LEU A 180 3.89 5.81 6.51
C LEU A 180 3.39 4.75 5.54
N VAL A 181 2.51 5.18 4.63
CA VAL A 181 2.09 4.40 3.46
C VAL A 181 2.79 4.96 2.24
N THR A 182 3.47 4.10 1.49
CA THR A 182 4.24 4.49 0.33
C THR A 182 4.47 3.28 -0.59
N THR A 183 5.35 3.40 -1.57
CA THR A 183 5.87 2.29 -2.36
C THR A 183 7.33 2.01 -1.97
N VAL A 184 7.91 0.89 -2.39
CA VAL A 184 9.35 0.61 -2.15
C VAL A 184 10.23 1.76 -2.65
N GLU A 185 9.96 2.27 -3.85
CA GLU A 185 10.63 3.46 -4.41
C GLU A 185 10.41 4.71 -3.55
N GLY A 186 9.17 4.94 -3.13
CA GLY A 186 8.79 6.08 -2.31
C GLY A 186 9.44 6.06 -0.93
N LEU A 187 9.64 4.87 -0.35
CA LEU A 187 10.35 4.69 0.90
C LEU A 187 11.81 5.13 0.77
N ILE A 188 12.52 4.66 -0.26
CA ILE A 188 13.93 5.06 -0.50
C ILE A 188 14.03 6.57 -0.75
N SER A 189 13.10 7.13 -1.51
CA SER A 189 13.08 8.57 -1.79
C SER A 189 12.89 9.37 -0.50
N LYS A 190 11.96 8.97 0.37
CA LYS A 190 11.75 9.60 1.69
C LYS A 190 12.95 9.45 2.61
N ILE A 191 13.63 8.31 2.59
CA ILE A 191 14.88 8.10 3.33
C ILE A 191 15.93 9.12 2.89
N GLY A 192 16.17 9.24 1.58
CA GLY A 192 17.09 10.21 1.00
C GLY A 192 16.74 11.65 1.40
N GLU A 193 15.48 12.06 1.24
CA GLU A 193 15.01 13.40 1.61
C GLU A 193 15.14 13.69 3.11
N SER A 194 14.86 12.71 3.98
CA SER A 194 15.01 12.87 5.42
C SER A 194 16.47 13.01 5.83
N LEU A 195 17.36 12.21 5.23
CA LEU A 195 18.79 12.28 5.45
C LEU A 195 19.38 13.60 4.93
N GLU A 196 18.97 14.06 3.75
CA GLU A 196 19.34 15.38 3.21
C GLU A 196 18.84 16.53 4.08
N ARG A 197 17.65 16.42 4.67
CA ARG A 197 17.13 17.45 5.59
C ARG A 197 17.95 17.55 6.87
N VAL A 198 18.32 16.42 7.46
CA VAL A 198 19.11 16.37 8.70
C VAL A 198 20.53 16.83 8.45
N HIS A 199 21.15 16.35 7.38
CA HIS A 199 22.56 16.59 7.12
C HIS A 199 22.84 17.81 6.24
N GLY A 200 21.88 18.27 5.43
CA GLY A 200 22.02 19.41 4.52
C GLY A 200 22.33 20.73 5.23
N PHE A 201 21.97 20.87 6.51
CA PHE A 201 22.36 22.03 7.33
C PHE A 201 23.70 21.81 8.06
N THR A 202 24.07 20.56 8.33
CA THR A 202 25.34 20.24 9.00
C THR A 202 26.54 20.36 8.05
N PHE A 203 26.35 20.18 6.73
CA PHE A 203 27.35 20.36 5.66
C PHE A 203 27.72 21.83 5.36
N GLY A 204 28.01 22.63 6.39
CA GLY A 204 28.65 23.93 6.25
C GLY A 204 30.09 23.85 5.71
N ASP A 205 30.67 25.00 5.40
CA ASP A 205 32.04 25.20 4.89
C ASP A 205 33.18 24.68 5.78
N SER A 206 32.86 24.24 6.99
CA SER A 206 33.81 23.82 8.03
C SER A 206 33.97 22.30 8.14
N LEU A 207 33.26 21.51 7.33
CA LEU A 207 33.40 20.05 7.30
C LEU A 207 34.57 19.62 6.43
N ASP A 208 35.26 18.59 6.90
CA ASP A 208 36.29 17.86 6.22
C ASP A 208 35.79 17.29 4.88
N ASP A 209 36.51 17.60 3.79
CA ASP A 209 36.21 17.17 2.42
C ASP A 209 35.97 15.66 2.30
N ALA A 210 36.62 14.87 3.17
CA ALA A 210 36.45 13.42 3.24
C ALA A 210 35.01 13.02 3.63
N THR A 211 34.39 13.73 4.57
CA THR A 211 33.02 13.44 5.02
C THR A 211 32.00 13.87 3.96
N LYS A 212 32.28 14.96 3.23
CA LYS A 212 31.48 15.40 2.08
C LYS A 212 31.53 14.42 0.90
N SER A 213 32.71 13.86 0.60
CA SER A 213 32.85 12.81 -0.44
C SER A 213 32.04 11.57 -0.10
N LYS A 214 32.17 11.05 1.13
CA LYS A 214 31.40 9.89 1.61
C LYS A 214 29.89 10.09 1.51
N TRP A 215 29.42 11.30 1.82
CA TRP A 215 28.02 11.65 1.69
C TRP A 215 27.54 11.62 0.23
N ASN A 216 28.27 12.26 -0.67
CA ASN A 216 27.93 12.26 -2.09
C ASN A 216 27.97 10.85 -2.68
N GLU A 217 28.93 10.02 -2.26
CA GLU A 217 29.00 8.60 -2.62
C GLU A 217 27.77 7.84 -2.12
N PHE A 218 27.33 8.07 -0.89
CA PHE A 218 26.13 7.47 -0.32
C PHE A 218 24.86 7.87 -1.09
N MET A 219 24.68 9.15 -1.39
CA MET A 219 23.55 9.62 -2.20
C MET A 219 23.56 9.04 -3.62
N THR A 220 24.75 8.94 -4.23
CA THR A 220 24.91 8.27 -5.53
C THR A 220 24.48 6.80 -5.44
N LYS A 221 24.80 6.09 -4.36
CA LYS A 221 24.32 4.72 -4.15
C LYS A 221 22.80 4.64 -4.05
N ILE A 222 22.16 5.57 -3.32
CA ILE A 222 20.69 5.64 -3.23
C ILE A 222 20.07 5.81 -4.63
N ASP A 223 20.62 6.70 -5.44
CA ASP A 223 20.11 6.95 -6.81
C ASP A 223 20.28 5.72 -7.72
N LYS A 224 21.40 4.99 -7.59
CA LYS A 224 21.61 3.72 -8.31
C LYS A 224 20.57 2.65 -7.96
N LEU A 225 20.19 2.56 -6.69
CA LEU A 225 19.14 1.62 -6.26
C LEU A 225 17.76 1.98 -6.83
N LYS A 226 17.46 3.28 -6.96
CA LYS A 226 16.22 3.75 -7.62
C LYS A 226 16.21 3.41 -9.11
N MET A 227 17.37 3.46 -9.77
CA MET A 227 17.53 3.12 -11.18
C MET A 227 17.57 1.61 -11.47
N LEU A 228 17.57 0.76 -10.43
CA LEU A 228 17.73 -0.71 -10.54
C LEU A 228 19.01 -1.11 -11.29
N GLU A 229 20.11 -0.38 -11.10
CA GLU A 229 21.40 -0.79 -11.66
C GLU A 229 21.92 -2.07 -10.99
N GLU A 230 21.61 -2.26 -9.71
CA GLU A 230 22.00 -3.41 -8.90
C GLU A 230 20.77 -3.93 -8.13
N ALA A 231 20.67 -5.26 -8.01
CA ALA A 231 19.65 -5.89 -7.17
C ALA A 231 20.01 -5.70 -5.69
N TRP A 232 19.02 -5.42 -4.87
CA TRP A 232 19.21 -5.11 -3.45
C TRP A 232 18.07 -5.63 -2.60
N ARG A 233 18.25 -5.63 -1.27
CA ARG A 233 17.27 -6.18 -0.33
C ARG A 233 16.75 -5.12 0.62
N LEU A 234 15.43 -5.07 0.72
CA LEU A 234 14.74 -4.29 1.73
C LEU A 234 14.31 -5.24 2.85
N MET A 235 14.79 -5.00 4.06
CA MET A 235 14.35 -5.73 5.25
C MET A 235 13.61 -4.78 6.19
N ILE A 236 12.39 -5.16 6.57
CA ILE A 236 11.56 -4.43 7.53
C ILE A 236 11.31 -5.37 8.71
N GLU A 237 11.77 -5.00 9.89
CA GLU A 237 11.55 -5.76 11.12
C GLU A 237 10.62 -4.96 12.03
N ASP A 238 9.45 -5.52 12.33
CA ASP A 238 8.43 -4.88 13.14
C ASP A 238 8.04 -5.78 14.34
N PRO A 239 8.43 -5.42 15.57
CA PRO A 239 8.08 -6.15 16.78
C PRO A 239 6.57 -6.27 17.01
N LEU A 240 5.79 -5.30 16.54
CA LEU A 240 4.32 -5.31 16.67
C LEU A 240 3.62 -5.89 15.43
N ALA A 241 4.38 -6.32 14.42
CA ALA A 241 3.85 -6.86 13.16
C ALA A 241 2.81 -5.95 12.46
N ASN A 242 2.94 -4.63 12.63
CA ASN A 242 2.08 -3.59 12.07
C ASN A 242 2.55 -3.07 10.70
N SER A 243 3.53 -3.73 10.09
CA SER A 243 4.08 -3.39 8.78
C SER A 243 3.68 -4.42 7.74
N PHE A 244 3.56 -3.97 6.49
CA PHE A 244 3.12 -4.79 5.38
C PHE A 244 3.79 -4.38 4.07
N VAL A 245 4.07 -5.36 3.21
CA VAL A 245 4.49 -5.14 1.82
C VAL A 245 3.57 -5.96 0.93
N ALA A 246 2.98 -5.32 -0.07
CA ALA A 246 2.10 -5.98 -1.02
C ALA A 246 2.88 -6.94 -1.93
N PRO A 247 2.33 -8.14 -2.21
CA PRO A 247 2.89 -9.01 -3.23
C PRO A 247 2.78 -8.36 -4.62
N ALA A 248 3.74 -8.65 -5.50
CA ALA A 248 3.67 -8.19 -6.89
C ALA A 248 2.79 -9.09 -7.77
N THR A 249 2.36 -10.23 -7.22
CA THR A 249 1.53 -11.26 -7.85
C THR A 249 0.14 -11.33 -7.20
N ASP A 250 -0.82 -11.94 -7.90
CA ASP A 250 -2.20 -12.10 -7.41
C ASP A 250 -2.28 -12.96 -6.13
N ARG A 251 -1.31 -13.85 -5.94
CA ARG A 251 -1.17 -14.71 -4.75
C ARG A 251 0.18 -14.46 -4.08
N LEU A 252 0.17 -14.49 -2.75
CA LEU A 252 1.36 -14.33 -1.92
C LEU A 252 2.37 -15.48 -2.12
N GLU A 253 1.86 -16.70 -2.27
CA GLU A 253 2.64 -17.94 -2.38
C GLU A 253 3.51 -17.99 -3.66
N ASP A 254 3.10 -17.27 -4.70
CA ASP A 254 3.79 -17.23 -5.99
C ASP A 254 4.94 -16.20 -5.99
N ASP A 255 5.05 -15.38 -4.95
CA ASP A 255 6.03 -14.32 -4.87
C ASP A 255 7.34 -14.79 -4.22
N ALA A 256 8.21 -15.40 -5.02
CA ALA A 256 9.51 -15.90 -4.56
C ALA A 256 10.45 -14.80 -4.02
N ARG A 257 10.15 -13.52 -4.25
CA ARG A 257 11.00 -12.38 -3.86
C ARG A 257 10.53 -11.69 -2.58
N LEU A 258 9.40 -12.12 -2.02
CA LEU A 258 8.82 -11.57 -0.81
C LEU A 258 8.71 -12.68 0.24
N THR A 259 9.43 -12.53 1.35
CA THR A 259 9.41 -13.49 2.44
C THR A 259 8.94 -12.86 3.73
N PHE A 260 8.13 -13.61 4.48
CA PHE A 260 7.61 -13.23 5.79
C PHE A 260 8.10 -14.24 6.82
N GLU A 261 8.80 -13.76 7.84
CA GLU A 261 9.28 -14.55 8.96
C GLU A 261 8.69 -14.00 10.24
N GLU A 262 8.06 -14.86 11.04
CA GLU A 262 7.65 -14.50 12.40
C GLU A 262 8.78 -14.81 13.37
N TYR A 263 9.01 -13.93 14.35
CA TYR A 263 10.01 -14.13 15.38
C TYR A 263 9.45 -13.86 16.78
N GLU A 264 10.00 -14.52 17.79
CA GLU A 264 9.67 -14.22 19.18
C GLU A 264 10.42 -12.95 19.61
N ARG A 265 9.67 -11.96 20.08
CA ARG A 265 10.24 -10.72 20.63
C ARG A 265 11.13 -11.05 21.81
N SER A 266 12.27 -10.38 21.87
CA SER A 266 13.14 -10.37 23.03
C SER A 266 12.45 -9.71 24.23
N TRP A 267 12.98 -9.98 25.42
CA TRP A 267 12.47 -9.35 26.65
C TRP A 267 12.61 -7.83 26.62
N GLU A 268 13.70 -7.31 26.05
CA GLU A 268 13.97 -5.87 25.90
C GLU A 268 12.97 -5.22 24.93
N GLU A 269 12.67 -5.86 23.79
CA GLU A 269 11.62 -5.37 22.88
C GLU A 269 10.26 -5.31 23.56
N ASN A 270 9.90 -6.33 24.37
CA ASN A 270 8.64 -6.31 25.11
C ASN A 270 8.62 -5.22 26.19
N GLU A 271 9.76 -4.92 26.81
CA GLU A 271 9.87 -3.87 27.82
C GLU A 271 9.71 -2.48 27.20
N GLU A 272 10.39 -2.21 26.09
CA GLU A 272 10.28 -0.94 25.36
C GLU A 272 8.86 -0.68 24.85
N LEU A 273 8.14 -1.75 24.49
CA LEU A 273 6.76 -1.69 24.02
C LEU A 273 5.74 -1.72 25.18
N GLY A 274 6.18 -1.83 26.43
CA GLY A 274 5.32 -1.89 27.62
C GLY A 274 4.46 -3.15 27.68
N LEU A 275 4.85 -4.23 26.99
CA LEU A 275 4.10 -5.49 26.93
C LEU A 275 4.31 -6.35 28.17
N ASN A 276 5.46 -6.21 28.85
CA ASN A 276 5.79 -7.01 30.05
C ASN A 276 4.87 -6.70 31.24
N ASP A 277 4.48 -5.43 31.39
CA ASP A 277 3.63 -4.96 32.50
C ASP A 277 2.13 -4.98 32.17
N MET A 278 1.75 -5.45 30.98
CA MET A 278 0.37 -5.41 30.52
C MET A 278 -0.46 -6.56 31.12
N ASP A 279 -1.36 -6.24 32.05
CA ASP A 279 -2.33 -7.20 32.56
C ASP A 279 -3.50 -7.35 31.57
N THR A 280 -3.49 -8.45 30.81
CA THR A 280 -4.54 -8.80 29.84
C THR A 280 -5.63 -9.69 30.43
N SER A 281 -5.53 -10.09 31.71
CA SER A 281 -6.43 -11.06 32.33
C SER A 281 -7.91 -10.65 32.31
N ALA A 282 -8.20 -9.36 32.49
CA ALA A 282 -9.57 -8.84 32.45
C ALA A 282 -10.16 -8.83 31.02
N ALA A 283 -9.33 -8.63 30.00
CA ALA A 283 -9.75 -8.62 28.60
C ALA A 283 -9.91 -10.04 28.05
N ASP A 284 -9.03 -10.97 28.44
CA ASP A 284 -9.08 -12.38 28.05
C ASP A 284 -10.30 -13.13 28.62
N VAL A 285 -10.91 -12.62 29.69
CA VAL A 285 -12.16 -13.17 30.26
C VAL A 285 -13.40 -12.66 29.51
N ALA A 286 -13.29 -11.56 28.77
CA ALA A 286 -14.40 -10.91 28.08
C ALA A 286 -14.58 -11.39 26.62
N TYR A 287 -13.60 -12.11 26.07
CA TYR A 287 -13.58 -12.66 24.70
C TYR A 287 -13.51 -14.20 24.72
#